data_AF-A0A1B9SPF6-F1
#
_entry.id   AF-A0A1B9SPF6-F1
#
_cell.length_a   1.000
_cell.length_b   1.000
_cell.length_c   1.000
_cell.angle_alpha   90.00
_cell.angle_beta   90.00
_cell.angle_gamma   90.00
#
_symmetry.space_group_name_H-M   'P 1'
#
loop_
_entity.id
_entity.type
_entity.pdbx_description
1 polymer ?
#
loop_
_entity_poly.entity_id
_entity_poly.type
_entity_poly.pdbx_seq_one_letter_code
_entity_poly.pdbx_strand_id
1 'polypeptide(L)'
;MTVDLHTVIAIIAMAAATIFTRVSGLVLIRHATMNEQWRTAIEAIPPAVLMAVIAPTAFSTGWAETIACALTAVAARRLPMLASVVVGVVTVAALRATGI
;
A
#
# COMPACT_ATOMS: atom_id res chain seq x y z
N MET A 1 -4.17 25.55 -23.38
CA MET A 1 -4.74 24.57 -22.43
C MET A 1 -6.26 24.59 -22.58
N THR A 2 -6.77 24.00 -23.66
CA THR A 2 -8.21 23.84 -23.86
C THR A 2 -8.67 22.65 -23.03
N VAL A 3 -9.69 22.83 -22.21
CA VAL A 3 -10.26 21.76 -21.40
C VAL A 3 -10.98 20.80 -22.36
N ASP A 4 -10.43 19.60 -22.54
CA ASP A 4 -11.05 18.59 -23.37
C ASP A 4 -12.26 18.00 -22.64
N LEU A 5 -13.39 17.89 -23.35
CA LEU A 5 -14.63 17.36 -22.79
C LEU A 5 -14.44 15.93 -22.26
N HIS A 6 -13.57 15.14 -22.87
CA HIS A 6 -13.25 13.78 -22.43
C HIS A 6 -12.52 13.79 -21.09
N THR A 7 -11.63 14.76 -20.84
CA THR A 7 -10.94 14.89 -19.55
C THR A 7 -11.93 15.21 -18.44
N VAL A 8 -12.89 16.11 -18.68
CA VAL A 8 -13.92 16.46 -17.68
C VAL A 8 -14.81 15.26 -17.38
N ILE A 9 -15.27 14.55 -18.42
CA ILE A 9 -16.07 13.34 -18.25
C ILE A 9 -15.29 12.28 -17.47
N ALA A 10 -14.01 12.06 -17.79
CA ALA A 10 -13.16 11.10 -17.09
C ALA A 10 -12.98 11.45 -15.61
N ILE A 11 -12.76 12.73 -15.27
CA ILE A 11 -12.65 13.18 -13.88
C ILE A 11 -13.97 12.93 -13.12
N ILE A 12 -15.11 13.29 -13.71
CA ILE A 12 -16.42 13.07 -13.10
C ILE A 12 -16.69 11.57 -12.91
N ALA A 13 -16.35 10.74 -13.90
CA ALA A 13 -16.50 9.29 -13.80
C ALA A 13 -15.63 8.69 -12.68
N MET A 14 -14.36 9.09 -12.58
CA MET A 14 -13.47 8.67 -11.49
C MET A 14 -13.99 9.14 -10.12
N ALA A 15 -14.48 10.37 -10.04
CA ALA A 15 -15.06 10.93 -8.81
C ALA A 15 -16.31 10.15 -8.40
N ALA A 16 -17.21 9.86 -9.33
CA ALA A 16 -18.42 9.07 -9.10
C ALA A 16 -18.07 7.66 -8.59
N ALA A 17 -17.13 6.97 -9.24
CA ALA A 17 -16.67 5.65 -8.81
C ALA A 17 -16.07 5.66 -7.38
N THR A 18 -15.31 6.70 -7.05
CA THR A 18 -14.68 6.87 -5.73
C THR A 18 -15.72 7.11 -4.63
N ILE A 19 -16.68 8.00 -4.89
CA ILE A 19 -17.76 8.29 -3.94
C ILE A 19 -18.63 7.06 -3.76
N PHE A 20 -18.96 6.38 -4.86
CA PHE A 20 -19.77 5.17 -4.82
C PHE A 20 -19.11 4.09 -3.95
N THR A 21 -17.83 3.78 -4.19
CA THR A 21 -17.09 2.79 -3.37
C THR A 21 -16.99 3.19 -1.89
N ARG A 22 -16.79 4.48 -1.58
CA ARG A 22 -16.82 4.96 -0.19
C ARG A 22 -18.17 4.80 0.48
N VAL A 23 -19.25 5.22 -0.18
CA VAL A 23 -20.61 5.16 0.36
C VAL A 23 -21.04 3.70 0.53
N SER A 24 -20.75 2.85 -0.44
CA SER A 24 -21.03 1.41 -0.35
C SER A 24 -20.33 0.78 0.86
N GLY A 25 -19.06 1.12 1.13
CA GLY A 25 -18.34 0.61 2.31
C GLY A 25 -19.01 1.00 3.63
N LEU A 26 -19.44 2.26 3.77
CA LEU A 26 -20.13 2.75 4.98
C LEU A 26 -21.51 2.07 5.17
N VAL A 27 -22.26 1.90 4.08
CA VAL A 27 -23.57 1.25 4.11
C VAL A 27 -23.44 -0.24 4.46
N LEU A 28 -22.43 -0.91 3.89
CA LEU A 28 -22.16 -2.33 4.10
C LEU A 28 -21.73 -2.61 5.55
N ILE A 29 -20.85 -1.78 6.13
CA ILE A 29 -20.44 -1.90 7.54
C ILE A 29 -21.64 -1.67 8.47
N ARG A 30 -22.57 -0.77 8.12
CA ARG A 30 -23.78 -0.52 8.92
C ARG A 30 -24.78 -1.68 8.90
N HIS A 31 -24.78 -2.52 7.86
CA HIS A 31 -25.70 -3.66 7.73
C HIS A 31 -25.04 -5.00 8.08
N ALA A 32 -23.71 -5.07 8.19
CA ALA A 32 -23.00 -6.27 8.59
C ALA A 32 -23.07 -6.45 10.12
N THR A 33 -23.68 -7.55 10.58
CA THR A 33 -23.65 -7.95 11.99
C THR A 33 -22.20 -8.28 12.37
N MET A 34 -21.59 -7.41 13.16
CA MET A 34 -20.18 -7.51 13.54
C MET A 34 -19.98 -8.62 14.58
N ASN A 35 -19.63 -9.82 14.12
CA ASN A 35 -19.04 -10.85 14.98
C ASN A 35 -17.54 -10.56 15.17
N GLU A 36 -16.95 -11.03 16.27
CA GLU A 36 -15.54 -10.72 16.64
C GLU A 36 -14.55 -11.07 15.51
N GLN A 37 -14.81 -12.15 14.78
CA GLN A 37 -14.02 -12.57 13.62
C GLN A 37 -14.03 -11.55 12.46
N TRP A 38 -15.17 -10.94 12.18
CA TRP A 38 -15.31 -9.94 11.12
C TRP A 38 -14.59 -8.64 11.47
N ARG A 39 -14.58 -8.26 12.75
CA ARG A 39 -13.86 -7.07 13.22
C ARG A 39 -12.35 -7.22 13.03
N THR A 40 -11.80 -8.37 13.43
CA THR A 40 -10.38 -8.69 13.23
C THR A 40 -10.01 -8.72 11.74
N ALA A 41 -10.89 -9.26 10.89
CA ALA A 41 -10.67 -9.27 9.45
C ALA A 41 -10.63 -7.85 8.86
N ILE A 42 -11.56 -6.97 9.26
CA ILE A 42 -11.61 -5.58 8.79
C ILE A 42 -10.38 -4.78 9.25
N GLU A 43 -9.93 -4.98 10.48
CA GLU A 43 -8.74 -4.31 11.02
C GLU A 43 -7.44 -4.74 10.32
N ALA A 44 -7.42 -5.94 9.72
CA ALA A 44 -6.29 -6.41 8.91
C ALA A 44 -6.29 -5.86 7.46
N ILE A 45 -7.39 -5.26 6.98
CA ILE A 45 -7.48 -4.74 5.59
C ILE A 45 -6.46 -3.62 5.33
N PRO A 46 -6.34 -2.56 6.16
CA PRO A 46 -5.40 -1.47 5.89
C PRO A 46 -3.94 -1.93 5.71
N PRO A 47 -3.34 -2.71 6.63
CA PRO A 47 -1.97 -3.18 6.43
C PRO A 47 -1.85 -4.14 5.24
N ALA A 48 -2.85 -4.96 4.96
CA ALA A 48 -2.85 -5.87 3.81
C ALA A 48 -2.85 -5.11 2.47
N VAL A 49 -3.66 -4.04 2.35
CA VAL A 49 -3.70 -3.20 1.15
C VAL A 49 -2.37 -2.48 0.94
N LEU A 50 -1.77 -1.93 2.01
CA LEU A 50 -0.44 -1.32 1.92
C LEU A 50 0.59 -2.33 1.43
N MET A 51 0.61 -3.54 1.99
CA MET A 51 1.52 -4.60 1.54
C MET A 51 1.25 -5.07 0.12
N ALA A 52 -0.01 -5.15 -0.33
CA ALA A 52 -0.36 -5.53 -1.69
C ALA A 52 0.15 -4.54 -2.74
N VAL A 53 0.24 -3.25 -2.40
CA VAL A 53 0.79 -2.20 -3.29
C VAL A 53 2.32 -2.16 -3.24
N ILE A 54 2.92 -2.41 -2.07
CA ILE A 54 4.38 -2.36 -1.87
C ILE A 54 5.08 -3.64 -2.34
N ALA A 55 4.46 -4.80 -2.23
CA ALA A 55 5.04 -6.07 -2.68
C ALA A 55 5.48 -6.05 -4.16
N PRO A 56 4.66 -5.62 -5.14
CA PRO A 56 5.08 -5.60 -6.54
C PRO A 56 6.23 -4.62 -6.78
N THR A 57 6.31 -3.50 -6.05
CA THR A 57 7.48 -2.60 -6.20
C THR A 57 8.75 -3.26 -5.67
N ALA A 58 8.68 -4.05 -4.58
CA ALA A 58 9.82 -4.81 -4.09
C ALA A 58 10.39 -5.84 -5.10
N PHE A 59 9.55 -6.37 -5.99
CA PHE A 59 9.95 -7.36 -6.99
C PHE A 59 10.24 -6.78 -8.39
N SER A 60 9.70 -5.61 -8.74
CA SER A 60 9.75 -5.08 -10.12
C SER A 60 10.81 -4.00 -10.37
N THR A 61 11.39 -3.40 -9.33
CA THR A 61 12.33 -2.27 -9.48
C THR A 61 13.79 -2.70 -9.61
N GLY A 62 14.18 -3.89 -9.12
CA GLY A 62 15.53 -4.42 -9.25
C GLY A 62 15.93 -5.39 -8.13
N TRP A 63 17.07 -6.07 -8.32
CA TRP A 63 17.67 -6.93 -7.28
C TRP A 63 17.99 -6.14 -6.00
N ALA A 64 18.26 -4.84 -6.15
CA ALA A 64 18.56 -3.95 -5.05
C ALA A 64 17.38 -3.81 -4.06
N GLU A 65 16.19 -3.47 -4.56
CA GLU A 65 15.01 -3.35 -3.70
C GLU A 65 14.53 -4.70 -3.16
N THR A 66 14.71 -5.80 -3.89
CA THR A 66 14.36 -7.14 -3.38
C THR A 66 15.21 -7.53 -2.18
N ILE A 67 16.54 -7.36 -2.26
CA ILE A 67 17.47 -7.67 -1.16
C ILE A 67 17.21 -6.75 0.04
N ALA A 68 16.99 -5.46 -0.20
CA ALA A 68 16.68 -4.52 0.86
C ALA A 68 15.34 -4.84 1.55
N CYS A 69 14.31 -5.22 0.80
CA CYS A 69 13.03 -5.66 1.38
C CYS A 69 13.18 -6.94 2.20
N ALA A 70 13.96 -7.92 1.72
CA ALA A 70 14.21 -9.15 2.47
C ALA A 70 14.92 -8.88 3.80
N LEU A 71 15.96 -8.04 3.79
CA LEU A 71 16.68 -7.63 5.00
C LEU A 71 15.78 -6.83 5.95
N THR A 72 14.96 -5.93 5.42
CA THR A 72 13.99 -5.16 6.21
C THR A 72 12.95 -6.08 6.86
N ALA A 73 12.46 -7.09 6.14
CA ALA A 73 11.50 -8.07 6.67
C ALA A 73 12.11 -8.91 7.81
N VAL A 74 13.38 -9.29 7.70
CA VAL A 74 14.10 -10.00 8.77
C VAL A 74 14.32 -9.07 9.97
N ALA A 75 14.71 -7.81 9.73
CA ALA A 75 14.91 -6.82 10.77
C ALA A 75 13.61 -6.48 11.52
N ALA A 76 12.50 -6.34 10.81
CA ALA A 76 11.18 -6.03 11.36
C ALA A 76 10.65 -7.10 12.33
N ARG A 77 11.16 -8.34 12.29
CA ARG A 77 10.78 -9.40 13.24
C ARG A 77 11.44 -9.27 14.61
N ARG A 78 12.55 -8.52 14.74
CA ARG A 78 13.33 -8.45 16.00
C ARG A 78 13.61 -7.03 16.49
N LEU A 79 13.52 -6.02 15.63
CA LEU A 79 13.91 -4.64 15.93
C LEU A 79 12.68 -3.71 15.98
N PRO A 80 12.75 -2.59 16.73
CA PRO A 80 11.69 -1.58 16.72
C PRO A 80 11.47 -1.03 15.31
N MET A 81 10.22 -0.67 14.98
CA MET A 81 9.81 -0.17 13.65
C MET A 81 10.74 0.88 13.06
N LEU A 82 11.29 1.75 13.91
CA LEU A 82 12.22 2.80 13.50
C LEU A 82 13.56 2.23 13.00
N ALA A 83 14.07 1.20 13.67
CA ALA A 83 15.33 0.55 13.30
C ALA A 83 15.18 -0.29 12.02
N SER A 84 14.04 -0.96 11.79
CA SER A 84 13.81 -1.69 10.53
C SER A 84 13.73 -0.74 9.33
N VAL A 85 13.09 0.43 9.49
CA VAL A 85 13.07 1.48 8.44
C VAL A 85 14.48 1.97 8.12
N VAL A 86 15.30 2.26 9.13
CA VAL A 86 16.69 2.72 8.93
C VAL A 86 17.50 1.66 8.18
N VAL A 87 17.40 0.37 8.56
CA VAL A 87 18.09 -0.72 7.87
C VAL A 87 17.66 -0.79 6.41
N GLY A 88 16.36 -0.72 6.11
CA GLY A 88 15.86 -0.76 4.75
C GLY A 88 16.35 0.40 3.89
N VAL A 89 16.22 1.63 4.40
CA VAL A 89 16.67 2.85 3.70
C VAL A 89 18.17 2.82 3.44
N VAL A 90 18.98 2.49 4.45
CA VAL A 90 20.44 2.40 4.31
C VAL A 90 20.83 1.32 3.31
N THR A 91 20.13 0.18 3.31
CA THR A 91 20.41 -0.91 2.37
C THR A 91 20.10 -0.51 0.93
N VAL A 92 18.93 0.08 0.66
CA VAL A 92 18.60 0.58 -0.69
C VAL A 92 19.58 1.66 -1.13
N ALA A 93 19.88 2.62 -0.25
CA ALA A 93 20.80 3.71 -0.56
C ALA A 93 22.21 3.18 -0.89
N ALA A 94 22.70 2.19 -0.13
CA ALA A 94 23.99 1.56 -0.38
C ALA A 94 24.01 0.77 -1.70
N LEU A 95 22.99 -0.06 -1.98
CA LEU A 95 22.95 -0.83 -3.23
C LEU A 95 22.84 0.08 -4.46
N ARG A 96 22.02 1.14 -4.37
CA ARG A 96 21.89 2.14 -5.44
C ARG A 96 23.18 2.93 -5.64
N ALA A 97 23.91 3.23 -4.56
CA ALA A 97 25.22 3.90 -4.64
C ALA A 97 26.30 3.01 -5.30
N THR A 98 26.17 1.68 -5.23
CA THR A 98 27.07 0.73 -5.90
C THR A 98 26.73 0.47 -7.38
N GLY A 99 25.72 1.14 -7.94
CA GLY A 99 25.38 1.06 -9.37
C GLY A 99 24.51 -0.16 -9.75
N ILE A 100 23.82 -0.74 -8.76
CA ILE A 100 22.81 -1.80 -8.94
C ILE A 100 21.41 -1.19 -8.91
#